data_AF-A0A2G9TEZ7-F1
#
_entry.id   AF-A0A2G9TEZ7-F1
#
_cell.length_a   1.000
_cell.length_b   1.000
_cell.length_c   1.000
_cell.angle_alpha   90.00
_cell.angle_beta   90.00
_cell.angle_gamma   90.00
#
_symmetry.space_group_name_H-M   'P 1'
#
loop_
_entity.id
_entity.type
_entity.pdbx_description
1 polymer ?
#
loop_
_entity_poly.entity_id
_entity_poly.type
_entity_poly.pdbx_seq_one_letter_code
_entity_poly.pdbx_strand_id
1 'polypeptide(L)'
;VRTLYLTPMMMSMMINEAENHEYSIKDLRTVINGSAAVSKELFDDFREAFPFVRNIISTYGMTEVGLITRTVPSEKYSATCGKLAANLSLK
;
A
#
# COMPACT_ATOMS: atom_id res chain seq x y z
N VAL A 1 -7.07 12.97 5.75
CA VAL A 1 -5.97 12.04 6.12
C VAL A 1 -5.00 11.95 4.96
N ARG A 2 -3.67 12.08 5.18
CA ARG A 2 -2.67 12.04 4.09
C ARG A 2 -2.09 10.66 3.81
N THR A 3 -2.06 9.79 4.83
CA THR A 3 -1.49 8.45 4.77
C THR A 3 -2.39 7.46 5.47
N LEU A 4 -2.64 6.30 4.85
CA LEU A 4 -3.40 5.20 5.43
C LEU A 4 -2.57 3.91 5.42
N TYR A 5 -2.74 3.08 6.46
CA TYR A 5 -2.26 1.72 6.48
C TYR A 5 -3.43 0.79 6.13
N LEU A 6 -3.29 0.00 5.07
CA LEU A 6 -4.37 -0.85 4.54
C LEU A 6 -3.83 -2.26 4.27
N THR A 7 -4.67 -3.27 4.47
CA THR A 7 -4.41 -4.61 3.90
C THR A 7 -4.87 -4.64 2.44
N PRO A 8 -4.43 -5.62 1.62
CA PRO A 8 -4.95 -5.77 0.26
C PRO A 8 -6.48 -5.90 0.21
N MET A 9 -7.08 -6.61 1.17
CA MET A 9 -8.54 -6.73 1.27
C MET A 9 -9.22 -5.38 1.49
N MET A 10 -8.68 -4.53 2.38
CA MET A 10 -9.21 -3.19 2.61
C MET A 10 -9.08 -2.30 1.37
N MET A 11 -8.02 -2.47 0.57
CA MET A 11 -7.89 -1.76 -0.71
C MET A 11 -9.03 -2.14 -1.67
N SER A 12 -9.33 -3.44 -1.82
CA SER A 12 -10.45 -3.90 -2.64
C SER A 12 -11.80 -3.37 -2.15
N MET A 13 -12.04 -3.40 -0.83
CA MET A 13 -13.26 -2.85 -0.25
C MET A 13 -13.39 -1.35 -0.49
N MET A 14 -12.28 -0.60 -0.38
CA MET A 14 -12.29 0.84 -0.66
C MET A 14 -12.60 1.15 -2.13
N ILE A 15 -12.04 0.38 -3.07
CA ILE A 15 -12.38 0.53 -4.50
C ILE A 15 -13.89 0.33 -4.70
N ASN A 16 -14.43 -0.77 -4.17
CA ASN A 16 -15.85 -1.06 -4.28
C ASN A 16 -16.74 0.04 -3.66
N GLU A 17 -16.36 0.60 -2.51
CA GLU A 17 -17.07 1.72 -1.91
C GLU A 17 -16.99 3.00 -2.74
N ALA A 18 -15.86 3.27 -3.39
CA ALA A 18 -15.69 4.44 -4.26
C ALA A 18 -16.51 4.35 -5.56
N GLU A 19 -16.81 3.15 -6.04
CA GLU A 19 -17.67 2.93 -7.21
C GLU A 19 -19.15 3.11 -6.90
N ASN A 20 -19.57 2.78 -5.67
CA ASN A 20 -20.98 2.76 -5.27
C ASN A 20 -21.42 4.03 -4.52
N HIS A 21 -20.46 4.84 -4.03
CA HIS A 21 -20.75 6.01 -3.22
C HIS A 21 -19.77 7.16 -3.50
N GLU A 22 -20.25 8.40 -3.34
CA GLU A 22 -19.40 9.58 -3.47
C GLU A 22 -18.70 9.93 -2.15
N TYR A 23 -17.39 9.68 -2.08
CA TYR A 23 -16.54 10.11 -0.97
C TYR A 23 -15.44 11.06 -1.46
N SER A 24 -15.27 12.21 -0.79
CA SER A 24 -14.13 13.09 -1.06
C SER A 24 -12.89 12.62 -0.29
N ILE A 25 -12.00 11.87 -0.95
CA ILE A 25 -10.69 11.43 -0.38
C ILE A 25 -9.51 12.11 -1.09
N LYS A 26 -9.68 13.37 -1.51
CA LYS A 26 -8.72 14.13 -2.32
C LYS A 26 -7.38 14.42 -1.63
N ASP A 27 -7.29 14.26 -0.32
CA ASP A 27 -6.08 14.49 0.47
C ASP A 27 -5.21 13.25 0.68
N LEU A 28 -5.70 12.06 0.34
CA LEU A 28 -4.90 10.84 0.48
C LEU A 28 -3.77 10.86 -0.55
N ARG A 29 -2.54 10.70 -0.08
CA ARG A 29 -1.31 10.73 -0.91
C ARG A 29 -0.54 9.44 -0.85
N THR A 30 -0.65 8.69 0.25
CA THR A 30 0.15 7.48 0.46
C THR A 30 -0.68 6.39 1.11
N VAL A 31 -0.59 5.19 0.55
CA VAL A 31 -1.05 3.97 1.18
C VAL A 31 0.17 3.15 1.57
N ILE A 32 0.19 2.67 2.81
CA ILE A 32 1.14 1.66 3.27
C ILE A 32 0.37 0.35 3.32
N ASN A 33 0.87 -0.65 2.60
CA ASN A 33 0.30 -1.97 2.55
C ASN A 33 1.18 -2.98 3.29
N GLY A 34 0.56 -3.92 4.00
CA GLY A 34 1.25 -5.05 4.60
C GLY A 34 0.29 -6.20 4.87
N SER A 35 0.72 -7.18 5.66
CA SER A 35 0.02 -8.44 5.98
C SER A 35 -0.11 -9.43 4.82
N ALA A 36 -0.27 -8.98 3.58
CA ALA A 36 -0.32 -9.84 2.40
C ALA A 36 0.24 -9.09 1.18
N ALA A 37 0.59 -9.82 0.12
CA ALA A 37 1.09 -9.22 -1.11
C ALA A 37 -0.02 -8.48 -1.86
N VAL A 38 0.31 -7.32 -2.43
CA VAL A 38 -0.56 -6.59 -3.36
C VAL A 38 -0.31 -7.10 -4.77
N SER A 39 -1.36 -7.52 -5.48
CA SER A 39 -1.24 -7.89 -6.90
C SER A 39 -1.07 -6.65 -7.78
N LYS A 40 -0.51 -6.84 -8.99
CA LYS A 40 -0.40 -5.75 -9.97
C LYS A 40 -1.77 -5.15 -10.31
N GLU A 41 -2.76 -6.01 -10.52
CA GLU A 41 -4.14 -5.62 -10.81
C GLU A 41 -4.71 -4.72 -9.71
N LEU A 42 -4.68 -5.17 -8.44
CA LEU A 42 -5.17 -4.38 -7.32
C LEU A 42 -4.42 -3.06 -7.15
N PHE A 43 -3.11 -3.02 -7.43
CA PHE A 43 -2.34 -1.78 -7.42
C PHE A 43 -2.85 -0.79 -8.47
N ASP A 44 -3.07 -1.26 -9.69
CA ASP A 44 -3.51 -0.42 -10.80
C ASP A 44 -4.95 0.08 -10.57
N ASP A 45 -5.87 -0.82 -10.19
CA ASP A 45 -7.27 -0.48 -9.90
C ASP A 45 -7.38 0.53 -8.75
N PHE A 46 -6.58 0.36 -7.69
CA PHE A 46 -6.58 1.30 -6.57
C PHE A 46 -6.10 2.69 -6.97
N ARG A 47 -5.13 2.79 -7.89
CA ARG A 47 -4.67 4.08 -8.40
C ARG A 47 -5.69 4.74 -9.33
N GLU A 48 -6.43 3.95 -10.09
CA GLU A 48 -7.52 4.43 -10.93
C GLU A 48 -8.66 5.01 -10.08
N ALA A 49 -9.10 4.27 -9.06
CA ALA A 49 -10.14 4.70 -8.13
C ALA A 49 -9.71 5.91 -7.27
N PHE A 50 -8.42 5.98 -6.90
CA PHE A 50 -7.88 7.04 -6.04
C PHE A 50 -6.71 7.79 -6.71
N PRO A 51 -6.95 8.63 -7.72
CA PRO A 51 -5.91 9.22 -8.58
C PRO A 51 -4.97 10.18 -7.85
N PHE A 52 -5.32 10.62 -6.64
CA PHE A 52 -4.49 11.47 -5.81
C PHE A 52 -3.45 10.69 -4.98
N VAL A 53 -3.56 9.37 -4.92
CA VAL A 53 -2.59 8.48 -4.27
C VAL A 53 -1.34 8.39 -5.13
N ARG A 54 -0.22 8.87 -4.59
CA ARG A 54 1.08 8.90 -5.29
C ARG A 54 1.91 7.68 -4.98
N ASN A 55 1.82 7.17 -3.77
CA ASN A 55 2.67 6.10 -3.27
C ASN A 55 1.81 4.97 -2.71
N ILE A 56 2.09 3.74 -3.15
CA ILE A 56 1.66 2.52 -2.47
C ILE A 56 2.94 1.81 -2.02
N ILE A 57 3.18 1.83 -0.70
CA ILE A 57 4.39 1.30 -0.07
C ILE A 57 4.07 -0.09 0.45
N SER A 58 4.64 -1.12 -0.17
CA SER A 58 4.53 -2.49 0.32
C SER A 58 5.51 -2.73 1.44
N THR A 59 5.05 -3.33 2.52
CA THR A 59 5.83 -3.65 3.71
C THR A 59 5.74 -5.13 4.01
N TYR A 60 6.83 -5.69 4.52
CA TYR A 60 6.84 -7.03 5.09
C TYR A 60 7.36 -6.98 6.53
N GLY A 61 6.68 -7.73 7.38
CA GLY A 61 6.97 -7.82 8.79
C GLY A 61 6.26 -9.02 9.41
N MET A 62 6.60 -9.33 10.64
CA MET A 62 6.00 -10.41 11.43
C MET A 62 5.71 -9.89 12.83
N THR A 63 4.85 -10.59 13.56
CA THR A 63 4.47 -10.21 14.92
C THR A 63 5.67 -10.18 15.86
N GLU A 64 6.64 -11.09 15.67
CA GLU A 64 7.80 -11.31 16.54
C GLU A 64 8.88 -10.24 16.40
N VAL A 65 9.01 -9.64 15.21
CA VAL A 65 10.12 -8.72 14.86
C VAL A 65 9.66 -7.37 14.32
N GLY A 66 8.36 -7.18 14.12
CA GLY A 66 7.80 -5.97 13.54
C GLY A 66 8.13 -5.83 12.04
N LEU A 67 8.30 -4.59 11.59
CA LEU A 67 8.61 -4.25 10.20
C LEU A 67 10.04 -4.65 9.83
N ILE A 68 10.19 -5.47 8.78
CA ILE A 68 11.48 -5.97 8.30
C ILE A 68 11.91 -5.25 7.02
N THR A 69 11.02 -5.15 6.03
CA THR A 69 11.32 -4.52 4.74
C THR A 69 10.22 -3.58 4.29
N ARG A 70 10.59 -2.61 3.44
CA ARG A 70 9.63 -1.76 2.74
C ARG A 70 10.12 -1.37 1.35
N THR A 71 9.20 -1.16 0.41
CA THR A 71 9.52 -0.53 -0.87
C THR A 71 9.81 0.96 -0.69
N VAL A 72 10.52 1.54 -1.67
CA VAL A 72 10.68 3.00 -1.77
C VAL A 72 9.41 3.60 -2.37
N PRO A 73 9.01 4.82 -1.97
CA PRO A 73 7.90 5.53 -2.61
C PRO A 73 8.09 5.59 -4.13
N SER A 74 7.12 5.07 -4.88
CA SER A 74 7.16 4.93 -6.33
C SER A 74 5.74 4.97 -6.88
N GLU A 75 5.58 5.57 -8.06
CA GLU A 75 4.31 5.49 -8.81
C GLU A 75 4.14 4.17 -9.55
N LYS A 76 5.24 3.41 -9.74
CA LYS A 76 5.24 2.12 -10.43
C LYS A 76 5.05 0.97 -9.46
N TYR A 77 4.29 -0.03 -9.90
CA TYR A 77 4.17 -1.32 -9.22
C TYR A 77 5.54 -2.00 -9.05
N SER A 78 5.72 -2.68 -7.92
CA SER A 78 6.86 -3.54 -7.65
C SER A 78 6.37 -4.85 -7.05
N ALA A 79 6.83 -5.98 -7.61
CA ALA A 79 6.56 -7.32 -7.09
C ALA A 79 7.45 -7.71 -5.89
N THR A 80 8.18 -6.75 -5.31
CA THR A 80 9.10 -6.99 -4.19
C THR A 80 8.54 -6.42 -2.89
N CYS A 81 8.97 -6.94 -1.74
CA CYS A 81 8.73 -6.30 -0.44
C CYS A 81 9.74 -5.15 -0.14
N GLY A 82 10.63 -4.86 -1.08
CA GLY A 82 11.58 -3.76 -1.01
C GLY A 82 12.85 -4.06 -0.22
N LYS A 83 13.40 -3.04 0.45
CA LYS A 83 14.70 -3.09 1.12
C LYS A 83 14.53 -3.25 2.64
N LEU A 84 15.55 -3.82 3.28
CA LEU A 84 15.65 -3.92 4.73
C LEU A 84 15.46 -2.54 5.39
N ALA A 85 14.72 -2.54 6.51
CA ALA A 85 14.66 -1.38 7.38
C ALA A 85 16.03 -1.06 7.97
N ALA A 86 16.23 0.20 8.36
CA ALA A 86 17.50 0.65 8.91
C ALA A 86 17.87 -0.17 10.15
N ASN A 87 19.16 -0.45 10.30
CA ASN A 87 19.74 -1.20 11.42
C ASN A 87 19.30 -2.68 11.50
N LEU A 88 18.67 -3.22 10.45
CA LEU A 88 18.45 -4.66 10.32
C LEU A 88 19.48 -5.30 9.40
N SER A 89 19.84 -6.54 9.71
CA SER A 89 20.63 -7.41 8.84
C SER A 89 19.87 -8.70 8.59
N LEU A 90 19.76 -9.11 7.33
CA LEU A 90 19.25 -10.41 6.92
C LEU A 90 20.41 -11.19 6.28
N LYS A 91 20.59 -12.45 6.68
CA LYS A 91 21.62 -13.35 6.16
C LYS A 91 20.98 -14.47 5.37
#